data_AF-A0A257VM19-F1
#
_entry.id   AF-A0A257VM19-F1
#
_cell.length_a   1.000
_cell.length_b   1.000
_cell.length_c   1.000
_cell.angle_alpha   90.00
_cell.angle_beta   90.00
_cell.angle_gamma   90.00
#
_symmetry.space_group_name_H-M   'P 1'
#
loop_
_entity.id
_entity.type
_entity.pdbx_description
1 polymer ?
#
loop_
_entity_poly.entity_id
_entity_poly.type
_entity_poly.pdbx_seq_one_letter_code
_entity_poly.pdbx_strand_id
1 'polypeptide(L)'
;MACLCRRRRRGHHGGPPRLVRRDDAELLELVEMEVRELLSKYDFPGDDIPIVKGSALKALEGDQSDIGEPAIFGQQARWMDYSGPVTADAFEGITFFDHPTNPGHPTHWHVREDGWMGASLCFAEPRLLRKTEPLTLRYLLHLHRGAADQIRSDEAFSVFTMSTAYAVERSTKKHTTNEIHRLP
;
A
#
# COMPACT_ATOMS: atom_id res chain seq x y z
N MET A 1 1.57 -3.36 3.37
CA MET A 1 2.83 -2.79 2.85
C MET A 1 2.99 -1.40 3.45
N ALA A 2 3.92 -1.23 4.38
CA ALA A 2 4.13 0.03 5.10
C ALA A 2 5.52 0.57 4.74
N CYS A 3 5.59 1.74 4.10
CA CYS A 3 6.87 2.41 3.86
C CYS A 3 7.26 3.16 5.15
N LEU A 4 7.98 2.48 6.05
CA LEU A 4 8.32 3.00 7.37
C LEU A 4 9.46 4.02 7.29
N CYS A 5 9.14 5.32 7.31
CA CYS A 5 10.12 6.40 7.28
C CYS A 5 10.78 6.60 8.66
N ARG A 6 11.91 5.92 8.92
CA ARG A 6 12.82 6.25 10.04
C ARG A 6 14.01 7.08 9.55
N ARG A 7 13.92 8.41 9.64
CA ARG A 7 15.14 9.25 9.68
C ARG A 7 15.87 8.99 11.01
N ARG A 8 16.95 8.20 10.99
CA ARG A 8 17.82 8.03 12.18
C ARG A 8 18.47 9.36 12.55
N ARG A 9 18.20 9.87 13.76
CA ARG A 9 19.16 10.70 14.48
C ARG A 9 20.40 9.84 14.78
N ARG A 10 21.58 10.32 14.36
CA ARG A 10 22.87 9.65 14.62
C ARG A 10 23.12 9.61 16.13
N GLY A 11 23.38 8.41 16.67
CA GLY A 11 23.90 8.26 18.04
C GLY A 11 23.51 6.98 18.77
N HIS A 12 23.96 5.81 18.31
CA HIS A 12 24.25 4.69 19.23
C HIS A 12 25.20 3.68 18.59
N HIS A 13 26.28 3.37 19.32
CA HIS A 13 27.25 2.33 18.99
C HIS A 13 26.64 0.94 19.21
N GLY A 14 26.00 0.40 18.16
CA GLY A 14 25.79 -1.03 18.00
C GLY A 14 26.43 -1.41 16.66
N GLY A 15 27.28 -2.44 16.65
CA GLY A 15 27.80 -3.00 15.40
C GLY A 15 26.67 -3.28 14.41
N PRO A 16 26.96 -3.30 13.10
CA PRO A 16 25.92 -3.51 12.10
C PRO A 16 25.15 -4.79 12.47
N PRO A 17 23.80 -4.76 12.49
CA PRO A 17 23.04 -6.00 12.56
C PRO A 17 23.59 -6.92 11.47
N ARG A 18 23.80 -8.20 11.79
CA ARG A 18 24.21 -9.18 10.77
C ARG A 18 23.14 -9.19 9.71
N LEU A 19 23.38 -8.45 8.64
CA LEU A 19 22.55 -8.42 7.45
C LEU A 19 22.60 -9.83 6.90
N VAL A 20 21.46 -10.51 6.88
CA VAL A 20 21.26 -11.72 6.09
C VAL A 20 21.76 -11.38 4.68
N ARG A 21 22.83 -12.07 4.25
CA ARG A 21 23.38 -11.84 2.91
C ARG A 21 22.39 -12.43 1.91
N ARG A 22 21.98 -11.59 0.98
CA ARG A 22 20.97 -11.88 -0.05
C ARG A 22 21.35 -13.03 -1.00
N ASP A 23 22.64 -13.35 -1.09
CA ASP A 23 23.15 -14.32 -2.06
C ASP A 23 22.82 -15.78 -1.69
N ASP A 24 22.13 -16.00 -0.58
CA ASP A 24 21.70 -17.31 -0.11
C ASP A 24 20.18 -17.46 -0.29
N ALA A 25 19.79 -17.94 -1.47
CA ALA A 25 18.39 -18.18 -1.81
C ALA A 25 17.72 -19.16 -0.84
N GLU A 26 18.48 -20.16 -0.35
CA GLU A 26 18.00 -21.14 0.62
C GLU A 26 17.69 -20.46 1.96
N LEU A 27 18.56 -19.55 2.41
CA LEU A 27 18.33 -18.76 3.63
C LEU A 27 17.13 -17.82 3.51
N LEU A 28 16.92 -17.21 2.33
CA LEU A 28 15.76 -16.33 2.10
C LEU A 28 14.44 -17.11 2.07
N GLU A 29 14.44 -18.32 1.51
CA GLU A 29 13.27 -19.21 1.56
C GLU A 29 12.98 -19.68 2.98
N LEU A 30 14.02 -20.05 3.74
CA LEU A 30 13.88 -20.44 5.15
C LEU A 30 13.30 -19.30 6.00
N VAL A 31 13.84 -18.09 5.86
CA VAL A 31 13.31 -16.92 6.57
C VAL A 31 11.87 -16.62 6.17
N GLU A 32 11.52 -16.79 4.88
CA GLU A 32 10.15 -16.61 4.44
C GLU A 32 9.21 -17.62 5.09
N MET A 33 9.58 -18.90 5.12
CA MET A 33 8.81 -19.95 5.81
C MET A 33 8.64 -19.64 7.30
N GLU A 34 9.71 -19.26 8.00
CA GLU A 34 9.64 -18.88 9.42
C GLU A 34 8.71 -17.69 9.67
N VAL A 35 8.73 -16.69 8.78
CA VAL A 35 7.83 -15.53 8.87
C VAL A 35 6.37 -15.95 8.65
N ARG A 36 6.10 -16.84 7.69
CA ARG A 36 4.75 -17.36 7.45
C ARG A 36 4.23 -18.15 8.64
N GLU A 37 5.06 -19.05 9.18
CA GLU A 37 4.72 -19.81 10.40
C GLU A 37 4.44 -18.87 11.58
N LEU A 38 5.23 -17.81 11.74
CA LEU A 38 5.03 -16.81 12.78
C LEU A 38 3.70 -16.06 12.61
N LEU A 39 3.36 -15.65 11.39
CA LEU A 39 2.09 -14.98 11.09
C LEU A 39 0.90 -15.90 11.42
N SER A 40 0.93 -17.14 10.94
CA SER A 40 -0.11 -18.13 11.22
C SER A 40 -0.26 -18.44 12.71
N LYS A 41 0.85 -18.48 13.46
CA LYS A 41 0.85 -18.66 14.92
C LYS A 41 0.12 -17.54 15.66
N TYR A 42 0.10 -16.32 15.13
CA TYR A 42 -0.62 -15.18 15.72
C TYR A 42 -1.97 -14.91 15.03
N ASP A 43 -2.56 -15.94 14.40
CA ASP A 43 -3.87 -15.88 13.74
C ASP A 43 -3.94 -14.88 12.56
N PHE A 44 -2.80 -14.53 11.96
CA PHE A 44 -2.74 -13.81 10.69
C PHE A 44 -2.72 -14.80 9.51
N PRO A 45 -3.23 -14.42 8.32
CA PRO A 45 -3.25 -15.30 7.15
C PRO A 45 -1.85 -15.44 6.51
N GLY A 46 -0.95 -16.18 7.17
CA GLY A 46 0.46 -16.29 6.80
C GLY A 46 0.72 -16.82 5.39
N ASP A 47 -0.14 -17.72 4.90
CA ASP A 47 -0.02 -18.30 3.54
C ASP A 47 -0.52 -17.35 2.45
N ASP A 48 -1.55 -16.55 2.75
CA ASP A 48 -2.20 -15.67 1.77
C ASP A 48 -1.55 -14.27 1.71
N ILE A 49 -0.73 -13.90 2.70
CA ILE A 49 -0.05 -12.60 2.73
C ILE A 49 1.13 -12.63 1.73
N PRO A 50 1.17 -11.71 0.74
CA PRO A 50 2.34 -11.55 -0.10
C PRO A 50 3.53 -11.05 0.73
N ILE A 51 4.68 -11.73 0.61
CA ILE A 51 5.94 -11.32 1.23
C ILE A 51 6.84 -10.74 0.15
N VAL A 52 7.19 -9.45 0.29
CA VAL A 52 8.07 -8.75 -0.65
C VAL A 52 9.50 -8.75 -0.10
N LYS A 53 10.44 -9.31 -0.86
CA LYS A 53 11.87 -9.32 -0.53
C LYS A 53 12.50 -8.00 -0.99
N GLY A 54 12.64 -7.04 -0.08
CA GLY A 54 13.20 -5.72 -0.39
C GLY A 54 13.33 -4.80 0.82
N SER A 55 13.83 -3.59 0.58
CA SER A 55 13.98 -2.53 1.58
C SER A 55 13.15 -1.32 1.19
N ALA A 56 12.08 -1.08 1.94
CA ALA A 56 11.25 0.12 1.81
C ALA A 56 12.08 1.42 1.94
N LEU A 57 13.10 1.42 2.80
CA LEU A 57 14.00 2.56 2.95
C LEU A 57 14.79 2.82 1.66
N LYS A 58 15.39 1.78 1.09
CA LYS A 58 16.19 1.90 -0.14
C LYS A 58 15.32 2.31 -1.33
N ALA A 59 14.11 1.78 -1.42
CA ALA A 59 13.15 2.20 -2.43
C ALA A 59 12.77 3.69 -2.30
N LEU A 60 12.56 4.17 -1.07
CA LEU A 60 12.32 5.59 -0.82
C LEU A 60 13.54 6.46 -1.16
N GLU A 61 14.74 5.93 -0.99
CA GLU A 61 16.00 6.58 -1.39
C GLU A 61 16.31 6.45 -2.89
N GLY A 62 15.39 5.89 -3.69
CA GLY A 62 15.55 5.73 -5.14
C GLY A 62 16.60 4.70 -5.56
N ASP A 63 17.01 3.82 -4.65
CA ASP A 63 17.97 2.77 -4.94
C ASP A 63 17.41 1.88 -6.07
N GLN A 64 18.14 1.82 -7.18
CA GLN A 64 17.75 1.03 -8.37
C GLN A 64 18.26 -0.41 -8.30
N SER A 65 18.84 -0.83 -7.18
CA SER A 65 19.07 -2.25 -6.93
C SER A 65 17.74 -2.99 -6.77
N ASP A 66 17.79 -4.29 -6.99
CA ASP A 66 16.73 -5.26 -6.73
C ASP A 66 16.16 -5.29 -5.30
N ILE A 67 16.73 -4.58 -4.33
CA ILE A 67 16.18 -4.40 -2.99
C ILE A 67 15.64 -2.98 -2.75
N GLY A 68 15.71 -2.10 -3.74
CA GLY A 68 15.19 -0.74 -3.70
C GLY A 68 13.86 -0.60 -4.45
N GLU A 69 13.72 0.43 -5.29
CA GLU A 69 12.48 0.75 -6.00
C GLU A 69 11.96 -0.43 -6.85
N PRO A 70 12.80 -1.16 -7.62
CA PRO A 70 12.36 -2.33 -8.37
C PRO A 70 11.69 -3.44 -7.54
N ALA A 71 12.00 -3.55 -6.24
CA ALA A 71 11.41 -4.57 -5.38
C ALA A 71 9.94 -4.26 -5.04
N ILE A 72 9.57 -2.98 -5.06
CA ILE A 72 8.30 -2.45 -4.53
C ILE A 72 7.39 -1.97 -5.66
N PHE A 73 7.97 -1.44 -6.73
CA PHE A 73 7.24 -0.95 -7.87
C PHE A 73 6.40 -2.05 -8.54
N GLY A 74 5.11 -1.80 -8.70
CA GLY A 74 4.17 -2.73 -9.33
C GLY A 74 3.69 -3.85 -8.41
N GLN A 75 4.12 -3.92 -7.14
CA GLN A 75 3.63 -4.96 -6.24
C GLN A 75 2.13 -4.80 -5.98
N GLN A 76 1.41 -5.91 -5.90
CA GLN A 76 -0.02 -5.93 -5.59
C GLN A 76 -0.24 -5.93 -4.08
N ALA A 77 -1.18 -5.10 -3.62
CA ALA A 77 -1.64 -5.10 -2.24
C ALA A 77 -3.05 -4.55 -2.14
N ARG A 78 -3.84 -5.02 -1.16
CA ARG A 78 -5.20 -4.49 -0.91
C ARG A 78 -5.19 -3.03 -0.46
N TRP A 79 -4.08 -2.60 0.13
CA TRP A 79 -3.83 -1.24 0.54
C TRP A 79 -2.33 -0.94 0.61
N MET A 80 -2.00 0.34 0.45
CA MET A 80 -0.65 0.90 0.60
C MET A 80 -0.70 2.03 1.64
N ASP A 81 0.33 2.13 2.47
CA ASP A 81 0.46 3.22 3.43
C ASP A 81 1.68 4.10 3.16
N TYR A 82 1.46 5.41 3.25
CA TYR A 82 2.51 6.42 3.34
C TYR A 82 2.39 7.15 4.66
N SER A 83 3.31 6.89 5.59
CA SER A 83 3.34 7.52 6.90
C SER A 83 4.75 7.99 7.27
N GLY A 84 4.81 9.15 7.93
CA GLY A 84 6.06 9.82 8.19
C GLY A 84 5.92 10.99 9.16
N PRO A 85 7.07 11.56 9.60
CA PRO A 85 7.05 12.79 10.37
C PRO A 85 6.55 13.95 9.51
N VAL A 86 5.45 14.59 9.94
CA VAL A 86 4.92 15.82 9.32
C VAL A 86 5.53 17.05 9.98
N THR A 87 5.79 16.97 11.28
CA THR A 87 6.53 17.99 12.05
C THR A 87 7.57 17.30 12.95
N ALA A 88 8.26 18.05 13.80
CA ALA A 88 9.18 17.48 14.78
C ALA A 88 8.46 16.56 15.79
N ASP A 89 7.19 16.83 16.08
CA ASP A 89 6.41 16.17 17.14
C ASP A 89 5.18 15.41 16.62
N ALA A 90 4.89 15.51 15.32
CA ALA A 90 3.76 14.86 14.68
C ALA A 90 4.23 13.85 13.63
N PHE A 91 3.69 12.63 13.74
CA PHE A 91 3.84 11.55 12.78
C PHE A 91 2.43 11.20 12.32
N GLU A 92 2.19 11.27 11.03
CA GLU A 92 0.86 11.06 10.44
C GLU A 92 1.01 10.24 9.15
N GLY A 93 -0.09 9.73 8.64
CA GLY A 93 -0.09 8.96 7.41
C GLY A 93 -1.39 8.98 6.65
N ILE A 94 -1.30 8.45 5.43
CA ILE A 94 -2.44 8.22 4.55
C ILE A 94 -2.34 6.78 4.07
N THR A 95 -3.41 6.02 4.31
CA THR A 95 -3.57 4.68 3.75
C THR A 95 -4.53 4.74 2.56
N PHE A 96 -4.10 4.17 1.44
CA PHE A 96 -4.85 4.11 0.19
C PHE A 96 -5.32 2.67 -0.03
N PHE A 97 -6.64 2.46 -0.03
CA PHE A 97 -7.27 1.15 -0.20
C PHE A 97 -7.86 0.97 -1.60
N ASP A 98 -7.70 -0.23 -2.14
CA ASP A 98 -8.26 -0.69 -3.41
C ASP A 98 -9.45 -1.62 -3.16
N HIS A 99 -10.64 -1.29 -3.66
CA HIS A 99 -11.84 -2.08 -3.37
C HIS A 99 -11.87 -3.39 -4.18
N PRO A 100 -12.35 -4.54 -3.62
CA PRO A 100 -12.43 -5.82 -4.34
C PRO A 100 -13.28 -5.83 -5.61
N THR A 101 -14.15 -4.84 -5.81
CA THR A 101 -14.95 -4.70 -7.04
C THR A 101 -14.17 -4.04 -8.17
N ASN A 102 -12.98 -3.52 -7.92
CA ASN A 102 -12.15 -2.93 -8.97
C ASN A 102 -11.57 -4.04 -9.86
N PRO A 103 -11.52 -3.83 -11.18
CA PRO A 103 -10.95 -4.83 -12.07
C PRO A 103 -9.46 -4.99 -11.80
N GLY A 104 -9.02 -6.23 -11.60
CA GLY A 104 -7.63 -6.56 -11.27
C GLY A 104 -7.25 -6.35 -9.81
N HIS A 105 -8.23 -6.29 -8.89
CA HIS A 105 -7.95 -6.28 -7.46
C HIS A 105 -7.16 -7.53 -7.01
N PRO A 106 -6.13 -7.38 -6.15
CA PRO A 106 -5.57 -6.12 -5.68
C PRO A 106 -4.77 -5.39 -6.78
N THR A 107 -4.97 -4.07 -6.89
CA THR A 107 -4.26 -3.25 -7.87
C THR A 107 -2.75 -3.31 -7.69
N HIS A 108 -2.02 -3.05 -8.78
CA HIS A 108 -0.58 -2.85 -8.72
C HIS A 108 -0.32 -1.43 -8.23
N TRP A 109 0.64 -1.26 -7.32
CA TRP A 109 0.98 0.06 -6.80
C TRP A 109 2.20 0.65 -7.50
N HIS A 110 2.07 1.87 -7.98
CA HIS A 110 3.18 2.69 -8.45
C HIS A 110 3.68 3.51 -7.28
N VAL A 111 4.94 3.30 -6.91
CA VAL A 111 5.65 4.08 -5.89
C VAL A 111 6.95 4.59 -6.50
N ARG A 112 7.33 5.83 -6.19
CA ARG A 112 8.58 6.48 -6.64
C ARG A 112 9.27 7.17 -5.46
N GLU A 113 10.56 7.45 -5.62
CA GLU A 113 11.40 8.16 -4.63
C GLU A 113 10.93 9.60 -4.33
N ASP A 114 10.27 10.24 -5.28
CA ASP A 114 9.77 11.61 -5.17
C ASP A 114 8.45 11.72 -4.39
N GLY A 115 8.00 10.60 -3.80
CA GLY A 115 6.79 10.53 -2.98
C GLY A 115 5.51 10.28 -3.79
N TRP A 116 5.61 10.00 -5.09
CA TRP A 116 4.45 9.59 -5.85
C TRP A 116 4.01 8.19 -5.42
N MET A 117 2.73 8.09 -5.07
CA MET A 117 2.03 6.82 -4.87
C MET A 117 0.71 6.82 -5.63
N GLY A 118 0.38 5.71 -6.30
CA GLY A 118 -0.89 5.61 -7.01
C GLY A 118 -1.26 4.18 -7.39
N ALA A 119 -2.57 3.94 -7.51
CA ALA A 119 -3.10 2.71 -8.07
C ALA A 119 -2.86 2.67 -9.59
N SER A 120 -2.27 1.58 -10.08
CA SER A 120 -1.92 1.38 -11.49
C SER A 120 -2.82 0.34 -12.14
N LEU A 121 -4.06 0.73 -12.40
CA LEU A 121 -5.09 -0.15 -12.96
C LEU A 121 -4.69 -0.86 -14.28
N CYS A 122 -3.85 -0.20 -15.07
CA CYS A 122 -3.40 -0.67 -16.38
C CYS A 122 -1.98 -1.27 -16.36
N PHE A 123 -1.43 -1.59 -15.19
CA PHE A 123 -0.06 -2.08 -15.07
C PHE A 123 0.13 -3.43 -15.77
N ALA A 124 -0.71 -4.42 -15.44
CA ALA A 124 -0.60 -5.76 -15.99
C ALA A 124 -1.14 -5.86 -17.42
N GLU A 125 -2.21 -5.13 -17.73
CA GLU A 125 -2.91 -5.23 -19.01
C GLU A 125 -3.65 -3.94 -19.39
N PRO A 126 -3.80 -3.64 -20.69
CA PRO A 126 -4.59 -2.50 -21.14
C PRO A 126 -6.08 -2.70 -20.82
N ARG A 127 -6.78 -1.61 -20.49
CA ARG A 127 -8.22 -1.61 -20.22
C ARG A 127 -8.98 -0.94 -21.37
N LEU A 128 -9.86 -1.70 -22.02
CA LEU A 128 -10.75 -1.16 -23.03
C LEU A 128 -11.93 -0.44 -22.38
N LEU A 129 -12.12 0.84 -22.69
CA LEU A 129 -13.25 1.64 -22.21
C LEU A 129 -14.34 1.73 -23.28
N ARG A 130 -15.59 1.50 -22.88
CA ARG A 130 -16.75 1.62 -23.76
C ARG A 130 -17.68 2.70 -23.22
N LYS A 131 -18.25 3.54 -24.08
CA LYS A 131 -19.20 4.58 -23.65
C LYS A 131 -20.47 4.00 -23.00
N THR A 132 -20.85 2.79 -23.40
CA THR A 132 -22.03 2.07 -22.90
C THR A 132 -21.77 1.35 -21.57
N GLU A 133 -20.51 1.23 -21.15
CA GLU A 133 -20.10 0.49 -19.97
C GLU A 133 -19.02 1.31 -19.24
N PRO A 134 -19.43 2.28 -18.41
CA PRO A 134 -18.49 3.14 -17.71
C PRO A 134 -17.66 2.32 -16.71
N LEU A 135 -16.34 2.49 -16.78
CA LEU A 135 -15.43 1.94 -15.79
C LEU A 135 -15.70 2.59 -14.43
N THR A 136 -16.14 1.79 -13.47
CA THR A 136 -16.36 2.22 -12.09
C THR A 136 -15.21 1.76 -11.22
N LEU A 137 -14.58 2.69 -10.50
CA LEU A 137 -13.48 2.42 -9.58
C LEU A 137 -13.85 2.91 -8.19
N ARG A 138 -13.49 2.14 -7.18
CA ARG A 138 -13.75 2.43 -5.77
C ARG A 138 -12.44 2.40 -5.00
N TYR A 139 -12.14 3.53 -4.39
CA TYR A 139 -10.93 3.72 -3.61
C TYR A 139 -11.27 4.46 -2.31
N LEU A 140 -10.51 4.19 -1.25
CA LEU A 140 -10.59 4.94 0.00
C LEU A 140 -9.23 5.51 0.35
N LEU A 141 -9.20 6.79 0.72
CA LEU A 141 -8.07 7.44 1.37
C LEU A 141 -8.41 7.66 2.83
N HIS A 142 -7.68 7.00 3.71
CA HIS A 142 -7.82 7.12 5.15
C HIS A 142 -6.63 7.89 5.72
N LEU A 143 -6.90 9.04 6.31
CA LEU A 143 -5.90 9.79 7.05
C LEU A 143 -5.84 9.25 8.48
N HIS A 144 -4.64 9.01 8.98
CA HIS A 144 -4.44 8.49 10.32
C HIS A 144 -3.25 9.16 11.01
N ARG A 145 -3.28 9.06 12.35
CA ARG A 145 -2.23 9.53 13.22
C ARG A 145 -1.33 8.39 13.63
N GLY A 146 -0.03 8.65 13.62
CA GLY A 146 1.01 7.68 13.92
C GLY A 146 1.52 6.95 12.68
N ALA A 147 2.35 5.96 12.93
CA ALA A 147 2.82 5.06 11.89
C ALA A 147 1.71 4.13 11.41
N ALA A 148 1.90 3.54 10.23
CA ALA A 148 1.04 2.49 9.72
C ALA A 148 0.76 1.42 10.80
N ASP A 149 -0.51 1.18 11.09
CA ASP A 149 -0.96 0.09 11.94
C ASP A 149 -1.73 -0.89 11.06
N GLN A 150 -1.24 -2.13 10.97
CA GLN A 150 -1.81 -3.15 10.10
C GLN A 150 -3.21 -3.56 10.54
N ILE A 151 -3.44 -3.76 11.84
CA ILE A 151 -4.74 -4.19 12.38
C ILE A 151 -5.78 -3.12 12.06
N ARG A 152 -5.46 -1.86 12.36
CA ARG A 152 -6.36 -0.74 12.06
C ARG A 152 -6.61 -0.57 10.55
N SER A 153 -5.59 -0.81 9.72
CA SER A 153 -5.73 -0.73 8.26
C SER A 153 -6.62 -1.86 7.74
N ASP A 154 -6.46 -3.09 8.25
CA ASP A 154 -7.29 -4.23 7.86
C ASP A 154 -8.73 -4.09 8.36
N GLU A 155 -8.95 -3.51 9.55
CA GLU A 155 -10.30 -3.13 10.03
C GLU A 155 -10.95 -2.08 9.12
N ALA A 156 -10.22 -1.01 8.80
CA ALA A 156 -10.70 0.04 7.90
C ALA A 156 -11.00 -0.52 6.50
N PHE A 157 -10.17 -1.45 6.01
CA PHE A 157 -10.39 -2.16 4.77
C PHE A 157 -11.68 -2.99 4.83
N SER A 158 -11.90 -3.80 5.86
CA SER A 158 -13.14 -4.57 6.04
C SER A 158 -14.39 -3.69 6.09
N VAL A 159 -14.33 -2.55 6.78
CA VAL A 159 -15.44 -1.57 6.78
C VAL A 159 -15.65 -1.01 5.37
N PHE A 160 -14.57 -0.70 4.66
CA PHE A 160 -14.65 -0.16 3.30
C PHE A 160 -15.24 -1.15 2.31
N THR A 161 -14.87 -2.43 2.37
CA THR A 161 -15.40 -3.46 1.45
C THR A 161 -16.91 -3.68 1.61
N MET A 162 -17.42 -3.48 2.83
CA MET A 162 -18.86 -3.54 3.13
C MET A 162 -19.58 -2.19 2.91
N SER A 163 -18.84 -1.12 2.65
CA SER A 163 -19.43 0.21 2.51
C SER A 163 -20.25 0.34 1.24
N THR A 164 -21.31 1.14 1.30
CA THR A 164 -22.08 1.51 0.11
C THR A 164 -21.26 2.43 -0.79
N ALA A 165 -21.33 2.20 -2.10
CA ALA A 165 -20.67 3.04 -3.08
C ALA A 165 -21.34 4.43 -3.16
N TYR A 166 -20.59 5.41 -3.67
CA TYR A 166 -21.12 6.73 -3.99
C TYR A 166 -21.08 6.92 -5.51
N ALA A 167 -22.10 7.57 -6.05
CA ALA A 167 -22.09 8.07 -7.42
C ALA A 167 -21.85 9.58 -7.42
N VAL A 168 -21.05 10.00 -8.39
CA VAL A 168 -20.75 11.41 -8.65
C VAL A 168 -21.42 11.76 -9.98
N GLU A 169 -22.43 12.62 -9.92
CA GLU A 169 -23.18 13.05 -11.10
C GLU A 169 -22.99 14.53 -11.35
N ARG A 170 -23.13 14.95 -12.60
CA ARG A 170 -23.11 16.39 -12.91
C ARG A 170 -24.30 17.07 -12.25
N SER A 171 -23.99 18.16 -11.56
CA SER A 171 -24.99 18.99 -10.90
C SER A 171 -25.80 19.80 -11.92
N THR A 172 -27.09 19.96 -11.66
CA THR A 172 -27.97 20.93 -12.36
C THR A 172 -28.05 22.27 -11.62
N LYS A 173 -27.51 22.37 -10.41
CA LYS A 173 -27.51 23.58 -9.57
C LYS A 173 -26.46 24.58 -10.03
N LYS A 174 -26.80 25.87 -9.95
CA LYS A 174 -25.89 26.97 -10.28
C LYS A 174 -24.67 26.95 -9.34
N HIS A 175 -23.47 27.15 -9.89
CA HIS A 175 -22.20 27.16 -9.15
C HIS A 175 -21.83 25.83 -8.44
N THR A 176 -22.40 24.71 -8.88
CA THR A 176 -22.00 23.38 -8.41
C THR A 176 -21.69 22.53 -9.64
N THR A 177 -20.52 21.90 -9.67
CA THR A 177 -20.09 21.09 -10.84
C THR A 177 -20.64 19.68 -10.75
N ASN A 178 -20.57 19.05 -9.59
CA ASN A 178 -21.00 17.68 -9.36
C ASN A 178 -21.74 17.55 -8.02
N GLU A 179 -22.62 16.58 -7.93
CA GLU A 179 -23.28 16.15 -6.69
C GLU A 179 -22.88 14.70 -6.40
N ILE A 180 -22.76 14.40 -5.10
CA ILE A 180 -22.36 13.07 -4.62
C ILE A 180 -23.54 12.50 -3.86
N HIS A 181 -23.99 11.31 -4.23
CA HIS A 181 -25.03 10.58 -3.51
C HIS A 181 -24.58 9.15 -3.26
N ARG A 182 -25.07 8.58 -2.16
CA ARG A 182 -24.83 7.17 -1.84
C ARG A 182 -25.73 6.32 -2.74
N LEU A 183 -25.17 5.31 -3.37
CA LEU A 183 -25.95 4.32 -4.11
C LEU A 183 -26.84 3.52 -3.15
N PRO A 184 -27.96 2.95 -3.61
CA PRO A 184 -28.82 2.11 -2.78
C PRO A 184 -28.12 0.82 -2.31
#